data_AF-A0AA42B596-F1
#
_entry.id   AF-A0AA42B596-F1
#
_cell.length_a   1.000
_cell.length_b   1.000
_cell.length_c   1.000
_cell.angle_alpha   90.00
_cell.angle_beta   90.00
_cell.angle_gamma   90.00
#
_symmetry.space_group_name_H-M   'P 1'
#
loop_
_entity.id
_entity.type
_entity.pdbx_description
1 polymer ?
#
loop_
_entity_poly.entity_id
_entity_poly.type
_entity_poly.pdbx_seq_one_letter_code
_entity_poly.pdbx_strand_id
1 'polypeptide(L)'
;MFLMTEKHRSRPRGEHFLVRWAMPQLHDIEALSKMVDPSLNGNYPAKSLSRFADIISLCIQSEPEFRPPMSEIVQNLVQMIQRGSP
;
A
#
# COMPACT_ATOMS: atom_id res chain seq x y z
N MET A 1 3.80 -1.83 -4.61
CA MET A 1 3.58 -3.14 -5.27
C MET A 1 4.31 -4.29 -4.55
N PHE A 2 5.41 -4.02 -3.82
CA PHE A 2 6.17 -4.99 -3.01
C PHE A 2 5.52 -5.49 -1.70
N LEU A 3 4.23 -5.22 -1.44
CA LEU A 3 3.59 -5.57 -0.16
C LEU A 3 2.58 -6.73 -0.25
N MET A 4 2.42 -7.37 -1.41
CA MET A 4 1.29 -8.29 -1.65
C MET A 4 1.71 -9.51 -2.46
N THR A 5 2.57 -10.39 -1.92
CA THR A 5 3.13 -11.49 -2.73
C THR A 5 2.52 -12.87 -2.51
N GLU A 6 1.64 -13.12 -1.54
CA GLU A 6 1.39 -14.52 -1.12
C GLU A 6 0.07 -15.20 -1.47
N LYS A 7 -0.80 -14.67 -2.35
CA LYS A 7 -1.99 -15.47 -2.73
C LYS A 7 -2.64 -15.18 -4.08
N HIS A 8 -1.88 -15.27 -5.17
CA HIS A 8 -2.42 -14.94 -6.50
C HIS A 8 -3.19 -16.09 -7.19
N ARG A 9 -3.04 -17.36 -6.76
CA ARG A 9 -3.55 -18.53 -7.52
C ARG A 9 -4.92 -19.06 -7.10
N SER A 10 -5.47 -18.63 -5.96
CA SER A 10 -6.72 -19.20 -5.41
C SER A 10 -7.80 -18.16 -5.10
N ARG A 11 -7.64 -16.92 -5.59
CA ARG A 11 -8.58 -15.84 -5.30
C ARG A 11 -9.71 -15.79 -6.34
N PRO A 12 -10.92 -15.33 -5.98
CA PRO A 12 -12.01 -15.12 -6.93
C PRO A 12 -11.59 -14.21 -8.10
N ARG A 13 -12.21 -14.36 -9.28
CA ARG A 13 -11.85 -13.62 -10.52
C ARG A 13 -11.71 -12.09 -10.33
N GLY A 14 -12.48 -11.49 -9.41
CA GLY A 14 -12.42 -10.05 -9.10
C GLY A 14 -11.15 -9.60 -8.38
N GLU A 15 -10.40 -10.53 -7.78
CA GLU A 15 -9.20 -10.28 -7.00
C GLU A 15 -7.91 -10.69 -7.72
N HIS A 16 -8.03 -11.12 -8.98
CA HIS A 16 -6.87 -11.36 -9.85
C HIS A 16 -6.13 -10.06 -10.18
N PHE A 17 -6.78 -8.90 -10.06
CA PHE A 17 -6.17 -7.60 -10.24
C PHE A 17 -5.90 -6.99 -8.87
N LEU A 18 -4.63 -6.91 -8.49
CA LEU A 18 -4.21 -6.43 -7.17
C LEU A 18 -4.78 -5.05 -6.84
N VAL A 19 -4.79 -4.12 -7.80
CA VAL A 19 -5.34 -2.77 -7.59
C VAL A 19 -6.83 -2.84 -7.25
N ARG A 20 -7.62 -3.60 -8.01
CA ARG A 20 -9.07 -3.74 -7.80
C ARG A 20 -9.40 -4.38 -6.45
N TRP A 21 -8.60 -5.34 -6.00
CA TRP A 21 -8.75 -5.96 -4.69
C TRP A 21 -8.31 -5.05 -3.54
N ALA A 22 -7.18 -4.35 -3.70
CA ALA A 22 -6.57 -3.56 -2.64
C ALA A 22 -7.32 -2.25 -2.38
N MET A 23 -7.77 -1.56 -3.43
CA MET A 23 -8.38 -0.23 -3.36
C MET A 23 -9.46 -0.07 -2.27
N PRO A 24 -10.48 -0.97 -2.13
CA PRO A 24 -11.49 -0.82 -1.08
C PRO A 24 -10.93 -0.99 0.34
N GLN A 25 -9.77 -1.60 0.51
CA GLN A 25 -9.18 -1.89 1.81
C GLN A 25 -8.21 -0.79 2.27
N LEU A 26 -7.80 0.14 1.40
CA LEU A 26 -6.78 1.15 1.72
C LEU A 26 -7.19 2.15 2.81
N HIS A 27 -8.49 2.24 3.11
CA HIS A 27 -9.03 3.14 4.13
C HIS A 27 -9.30 2.46 5.48
N ASP A 28 -9.09 1.14 5.58
CA ASP A 28 -9.35 0.36 6.79
C ASP A 28 -8.02 -0.18 7.35
N ILE A 29 -7.67 0.25 8.56
CA ILE A 29 -6.39 -0.11 9.21
C ILE A 29 -6.28 -1.60 9.55
N GLU A 30 -7.40 -2.27 9.87
CA GLU A 30 -7.43 -3.70 10.14
C GLU A 30 -7.31 -4.49 8.85
N ALA A 31 -7.99 -4.05 7.78
CA ALA A 31 -7.86 -4.64 6.46
C ALA A 31 -6.43 -4.50 5.93
N LEU A 32 -5.85 -3.30 6.05
CA LEU A 32 -4.45 -3.03 5.68
C LEU A 32 -3.49 -3.99 6.38
N SER A 33 -3.65 -4.21 7.68
CA SER A 33 -2.78 -5.12 8.45
C SER A 33 -2.84 -6.56 7.94
N LYS A 34 -3.99 -7.00 7.42
CA LYS A 34 -4.19 -8.33 6.80
C LYS A 34 -3.64 -8.41 5.37
N MET A 35 -3.39 -7.27 4.73
CA MET A 35 -2.82 -7.20 3.38
C MET A 35 -1.30 -7.19 3.37
N VAL A 36 -0.67 -6.86 4.50
CA VAL A 36 0.79 -6.82 4.62
C VAL A 36 1.38 -8.21 4.39
N ASP A 37 2.52 -8.24 3.70
CA ASP A 37 3.27 -9.45 3.45
C ASP A 37 3.57 -10.20 4.77
N PRO A 38 3.09 -11.45 4.93
CA PRO A 38 3.30 -12.25 6.13
C PRO A 38 4.77 -12.43 6.51
N SER A 39 5.69 -12.41 5.54
CA SER A 39 7.14 -12.52 5.79
C SER A 39 7.70 -11.37 6.64
N LEU A 40 6.98 -10.24 6.72
CA LEU A 40 7.35 -9.12 7.59
C LEU A 40 7.07 -9.40 9.08
N ASN A 41 6.33 -10.47 9.43
CA ASN A 41 6.11 -10.94 10.80
C ASN A 41 5.65 -9.85 11.79
N GLY A 42 4.89 -8.85 11.32
CA GLY A 42 4.46 -7.73 12.16
C GLY A 42 5.55 -6.71 12.50
N ASN A 43 6.74 -6.80 11.91
CA ASN A 43 7.85 -5.86 12.09
C ASN A 43 7.64 -4.57 11.29
N TYR A 44 6.52 -3.89 11.52
CA TYR A 44 6.23 -2.60 10.91
C TYR A 44 5.39 -1.74 11.87
N PRO A 45 5.65 -0.41 11.94
CA PRO A 45 4.79 0.48 12.71
C PRO A 45 3.42 0.62 12.01
N ALA A 46 2.32 0.44 12.74
CA ALA A 46 0.96 0.61 12.20
C ALA A 46 0.74 2.01 11.57
N LYS A 47 1.35 3.06 12.14
CA LYS A 47 1.32 4.43 11.60
C LYS A 47 2.01 4.55 10.23
N SER A 48 3.04 3.74 9.98
CA SER A 48 3.71 3.70 8.68
C SER A 48 2.82 3.03 7.64
N LEU A 49 2.02 2.05 8.03
CA LEU A 49 1.13 1.33 7.11
C LEU A 49 0.02 2.22 6.54
N SER A 50 -0.65 3.01 7.39
CA SER A 50 -1.66 3.97 6.95
C SER A 50 -1.08 5.00 5.97
N ARG A 51 0.10 5.54 6.26
CA ARG A 51 0.75 6.49 5.35
C ARG A 51 1.19 5.84 4.03
N PHE A 52 1.62 4.57 4.06
CA PHE A 52 1.90 3.82 2.84
C PHE A 52 0.62 3.65 2.00
N ALA A 53 -0.53 3.40 2.64
CA ALA A 53 -1.82 3.28 1.97
C ALA A 53 -2.24 4.59 1.29
N ASP A 54 -1.98 5.75 1.92
CA ASP A 54 -2.23 7.06 1.32
C ASP A 54 -1.41 7.25 0.04
N ILE A 55 -0.10 6.96 0.08
CA ILE A 55 0.79 7.05 -1.10
C ILE A 55 0.31 6.11 -2.21
N ILE A 56 -0.08 4.88 -1.87
CA ILE A 56 -0.62 3.92 -2.83
C ILE A 56 -1.90 4.47 -3.46
N SER A 57 -2.80 5.04 -2.66
CA SER A 57 -4.08 5.61 -3.12
C SER A 57 -3.87 6.74 -4.11
N LEU A 58 -2.87 7.60 -3.89
CA LEU A 58 -2.48 8.65 -4.83
C LEU A 58 -1.94 8.06 -6.15
N CYS A 59 -1.14 6.99 -6.08
CA CYS A 59 -0.54 6.37 -7.27
C CYS A 59 -1.56 5.66 -8.18
N ILE A 60 -2.63 5.10 -7.60
CA ILE A 60 -3.61 4.27 -8.31
C ILE A 60 -4.89 5.00 -8.70
N GLN A 61 -4.94 6.33 -8.55
CA GLN A 61 -6.08 7.13 -9.01
C GLN A 61 -6.41 6.82 -10.47
N SER A 62 -7.71 6.74 -10.77
CA SER A 62 -8.19 6.45 -12.12
C SER A 62 -7.84 7.59 -13.08
N GLU A 63 -7.98 8.82 -12.60
CA GLU A 63 -7.72 10.05 -13.33
C GLU A 63 -6.22 10.39 -13.24
N PRO A 64 -5.51 10.48 -14.38
CA PRO A 64 -4.08 10.74 -14.40
C PRO A 64 -3.65 12.05 -13.73
N GLU A 65 -4.52 13.07 -13.78
CA GLU A 65 -4.28 14.41 -13.26
C GLU A 65 -4.23 14.48 -11.73
N PHE A 66 -4.83 13.52 -11.02
CA PHE A 66 -4.73 13.41 -9.56
C PHE A 66 -3.51 12.62 -9.10
N ARG A 67 -2.77 11.99 -10.02
CA ARG A 67 -1.56 11.26 -9.68
C ARG A 67 -0.40 12.27 -9.55
N PRO A 68 0.26 12.34 -8.38
CA PRO A 68 1.38 13.24 -8.19
C PRO A 68 2.60 12.80 -9.03
N PRO A 69 3.54 13.71 -9.30
CA PRO A 69 4.78 13.35 -9.98
C PRO A 69 5.61 12.37 -9.15
N MET A 70 6.39 11.52 -9.82
CA MET A 70 7.24 10.53 -9.14
C MET A 70 8.26 11.16 -8.19
N SER A 71 8.68 12.40 -8.43
CA SER A 71 9.54 13.17 -7.51
C SER A 71 8.88 13.36 -6.15
N GLU A 72 7.59 13.68 -6.12
CA GLU A 72 6.81 13.84 -4.90
C GLU A 72 6.57 12.49 -4.21
N ILE A 73 6.29 11.43 -4.96
CA ILE A 73 6.17 10.07 -4.42
C ILE A 73 7.47 9.65 -3.71
N VAL A 74 8.62 9.87 -4.34
CA VAL A 74 9.93 9.55 -3.76
C VAL A 74 10.18 10.37 -2.50
N GLN A 75 9.87 11.67 -2.51
CA GLN A 75 10.02 12.52 -1.32
C GLN A 75 9.16 12.02 -0.15
N ASN A 76 7.90 11.67 -0.41
CA ASN A 76 7.02 11.10 0.61
C ASN A 76 7.60 9.80 1.20
N LEU A 77 8.06 8.87 0.34
CA LEU A 77 8.68 7.62 0.78
C LEU A 77 9.96 7.84 1.60
N VAL A 78 10.81 8.80 1.20
CA VAL A 78 12.03 9.16 1.94
C VAL A 78 11.68 9.72 3.31
N GLN A 79 10.69 10.61 3.41
CA GLN A 79 10.21 11.14 4.69
C GLN A 79 9.67 10.04 5.61
N MET A 80 9.05 8.99 5.05
CA MET A 80 8.58 7.85 5.84
C MET A 80 9.71 7.08 6.49
N ILE A 81 10.79 6.84 5.75
CA ILE A 81 11.96 6.10 6.24
C ILE A 81 12.70 6.94 7.29
N GLN A 82 12.86 8.23 7.05
CA GLN A 82 13.52 9.15 8.00
C GLN A 82 12.74 9.30 9.31
N ARG A 83 11.40 9.38 9.25
CA ARG A 83 10.54 9.44 10.45
C ARG A 83 10.43 8.12 11.21
N GLY A 84 10.82 7.01 10.58
CA GLY A 84 10.87 5.68 11.20
C GLY A 84 12.24 5.34 11.81
N SER A 85 13.19 6.27 11.79
CA SER A 85 14.48 6.13 12.47
C SER A 85 14.31 6.49 13.95
N PRO A 86 14.76 5.65 14.91
CA PRO A 86 14.80 6.01 16.33
C PRO A 86 15.70 7.21 16.61
#